data_AF-X1MIH0-F1
#
_entry.id   AF-X1MIH0-F1
#
_cell.length_a   1.000
_cell.length_b   1.000
_cell.length_c   1.000
_cell.angle_alpha   90.00
_cell.angle_beta   90.00
_cell.angle_gamma   90.00
#
_symmetry.space_group_name_H-M   'P 1'
#
loop_
_entity.id
_entity.type
_entity.pdbx_description
1 polymer ?
#
loop_
_entity_poly.entity_id
_entity_poly.type
_entity_poly.pdbx_seq_one_letter_code
_entity_poly.pdbx_strand_id
1 'polypeptide(L)'
;MTERAVDLVVPLSATQVQVLPKNPLRTYALLVNPSAEQVFLAMGIPAVVDRGIPLLTAGSNYEINLTNPWHGSIHAVSKAGTPNLLIQEW
;
A
#
# COMPACT_ATOMS: atom_id res chain seq x y z
N MET A 1 -8.48 -6.11 23.46
CA MET A 1 -7.88 -6.76 22.27
C MET A 1 -6.56 -6.08 22.04
N THR A 2 -5.47 -6.81 21.82
CA THR A 2 -4.13 -6.21 21.73
C THR A 2 -4.00 -5.50 20.39
N GLU A 3 -4.27 -4.19 20.39
CA GLU A 3 -4.10 -3.22 19.29
C GLU A 3 -2.62 -3.06 18.92
N ARG A 4 -1.97 -4.12 18.46
CA ARG A 4 -0.56 -4.01 18.08
C ARG A 4 -0.49 -3.52 16.65
N ALA A 5 -0.13 -2.25 16.50
CA ALA A 5 0.27 -1.67 15.22
C ALA A 5 1.23 -2.63 14.51
N VAL A 6 0.93 -2.94 13.25
CA VAL A 6 1.83 -3.72 12.39
C VAL A 6 2.69 -2.74 11.62
N ASP A 7 4.00 -2.95 11.63
CA ASP A 7 4.98 -2.22 10.82
C ASP A 7 5.61 -3.20 9.84
N LEU A 8 5.37 -2.98 8.55
CA LEU A 8 5.76 -3.87 7.46
C LEU A 8 6.59 -3.14 6.42
N VAL A 9 7.58 -3.85 5.90
CA VAL A 9 8.33 -3.49 4.70
C VAL A 9 8.02 -4.53 3.64
N VAL A 10 7.34 -4.13 2.57
CA VAL A 10 6.93 -5.04 1.49
C VAL A 10 7.74 -4.72 0.23
N PRO A 11 8.63 -5.62 -0.22
CA PRO A 11 9.33 -5.45 -1.48
C PRO A 11 8.34 -5.60 -2.64
N LEU A 12 8.34 -4.64 -3.56
CA LEU A 12 7.57 -4.73 -4.79
C LEU A 12 8.32 -5.53 -5.85
N SER A 13 7.61 -5.87 -6.92
CA SER A 13 8.20 -6.52 -8.09
C SER A 13 7.78 -5.80 -9.37
N ALA A 14 8.30 -6.24 -10.52
CA ALA A 14 7.82 -5.81 -11.84
C ALA A 14 6.38 -6.26 -12.14
N THR A 15 5.80 -7.08 -11.26
CA THR A 15 4.39 -7.50 -11.30
C THR A 15 3.67 -7.05 -10.05
N GLN A 16 2.35 -7.10 -10.08
CA GLN A 16 1.51 -6.77 -8.93
C GLN A 16 1.87 -7.60 -7.69
N VAL A 17 1.91 -6.96 -6.53
CA VAL A 17 2.15 -7.58 -5.23
C VAL A 17 1.04 -7.17 -4.29
N GLN A 18 0.46 -8.12 -3.54
CA GLN A 18 -0.46 -7.77 -2.46
C GLN A 18 0.36 -7.16 -1.31
N VAL A 19 0.14 -5.86 -1.04
CA VAL A 19 0.86 -5.12 0.00
C VAL A 19 0.09 -5.05 1.31
N LEU A 20 -1.24 -5.10 1.23
CA LEU A 20 -2.11 -5.09 2.40
C LEU A 20 -3.20 -6.16 2.21
N PRO A 21 -3.28 -7.19 3.06
CA PRO A 21 -4.34 -8.19 2.97
C PRO A 21 -5.71 -7.62 3.36
N LYS A 22 -6.79 -8.36 3.13
CA LYS A 22 -8.12 -8.00 3.65
C LYS A 22 -8.11 -8.05 5.18
N ASN A 23 -8.59 -6.99 5.84
CA ASN A 23 -8.76 -6.93 7.29
C ASN A 23 -10.09 -6.23 7.65
N PRO A 24 -11.12 -7.00 8.06
CA PRO A 24 -12.40 -6.44 8.49
C PRO A 24 -12.33 -5.54 9.73
N LEU A 25 -11.25 -5.63 10.51
CA LEU A 25 -11.07 -4.85 11.74
C LEU A 25 -10.17 -3.63 11.55
N ARG A 26 -9.68 -3.39 10.33
CA ARG A 26 -8.81 -2.24 10.04
C ARG A 26 -9.49 -0.93 10.40
N THR A 27 -8.86 -0.19 11.30
CA THR A 27 -9.24 1.17 11.68
C THR A 27 -8.31 2.20 11.05
N TYR A 28 -7.07 1.80 10.75
CA TYR A 28 -6.08 2.65 10.13
C TYR A 28 -5.12 1.86 9.24
N ALA A 29 -4.69 2.45 8.13
CA ALA A 29 -3.44 2.05 7.48
C ALA A 29 -2.76 3.24 6.79
N LEU A 30 -1.43 3.26 6.81
CA LEU A 30 -0.61 4.22 6.07
C LEU A 30 0.36 3.46 5.19
N LEU A 31 0.29 3.69 3.88
CA LEU A 31 1.22 3.16 2.90
C LEU A 31 2.12 4.30 2.44
N VAL A 32 3.44 4.14 2.54
CA VAL A 32 4.42 5.16 2.21
C VAL A 32 5.38 4.62 1.16
N ASN A 33 5.59 5.38 0.09
CA ASN A 33 6.64 5.14 -0.89
C ASN A 33 7.85 6.03 -0.60
N PRO A 34 8.89 5.53 0.09
CA PRO A 34 10.11 6.29 0.36
C PRO A 34 11.04 6.37 -0.86
N SER A 35 10.76 5.61 -1.93
CA SER A 35 11.71 5.40 -3.03
C SER A 35 11.70 6.54 -4.05
N ALA A 36 12.63 6.45 -5.00
CA ALA A 36 12.69 7.31 -6.18
C ALA A 36 11.80 6.82 -7.35
N GLU A 37 11.09 5.70 -7.18
CA GLU A 37 10.25 5.10 -8.21
C GLU A 37 8.77 5.40 -7.96
N GLN A 38 7.97 5.51 -9.02
CA GLN A 38 6.52 5.63 -8.87
C GLN A 38 5.91 4.26 -8.54
N VAL A 39 4.93 4.26 -7.63
CA VAL A 39 4.18 3.06 -7.23
C VAL A 39 2.70 3.31 -7.47
N PHE A 40 2.00 2.29 -7.96
CA PHE A 40 0.58 2.36 -8.25
C PHE A 40 -0.20 1.39 -7.38
N LEU A 41 -1.17 1.89 -6.63
CA LEU A 41 -2.04 1.08 -5.77
C LEU A 41 -3.35 0.75 -6.49
N ALA A 42 -3.86 -0.45 -6.23
CA ALA A 42 -5.18 -0.89 -6.64
C ALA A 42 -5.92 -1.56 -5.48
N MET A 43 -7.17 -1.16 -5.29
CA MET A 43 -8.01 -1.62 -4.17
C MET A 43 -8.86 -2.81 -4.60
N GLY A 44 -8.64 -3.98 -3.98
CA GLY A 44 -9.41 -5.20 -4.21
C GLY A 44 -9.19 -5.91 -5.55
N ILE A 45 -8.35 -5.37 -6.42
CA ILE A 45 -8.01 -5.92 -7.75
C ILE A 45 -6.49 -5.86 -7.98
N PRO A 46 -5.95 -6.62 -8.96
CA PRO A 46 -4.53 -6.54 -9.33
C PRO A 46 -4.10 -5.13 -9.74
N ALA A 47 -2.93 -4.70 -9.27
CA ALA A 47 -2.35 -3.42 -9.66
C ALA A 47 -1.76 -3.47 -11.08
N VAL A 48 -1.91 -2.37 -11.81
CA VAL A 48 -1.40 -2.20 -13.19
C VAL A 48 -0.62 -0.89 -13.25
N VAL A 49 0.55 -0.92 -13.89
CA VAL A 49 1.39 0.26 -14.08
C VAL A 49 0.60 1.37 -14.77
N ASP A 50 0.79 2.61 -14.30
CA ASP A 50 0.09 3.81 -14.81
C ASP A 50 -1.44 3.79 -14.62
N ARG A 51 -1.98 3.02 -13.67
CA ARG A 51 -3.42 3.00 -13.30
C ARG A 51 -3.64 3.02 -11.79
N GLY A 52 -4.82 3.45 -11.35
CA GLY A 52 -5.20 3.44 -9.93
C GLY A 52 -4.69 4.67 -9.18
N ILE A 53 -4.24 4.48 -7.94
CA ILE A 53 -3.79 5.57 -7.06
C ILE A 53 -2.25 5.65 -7.13
N PRO A 54 -1.67 6.72 -7.68
CA PRO A 54 -0.23 6.87 -7.74
C PRO A 54 0.32 7.35 -6.38
N LEU A 55 1.29 6.61 -5.85
CA LEU A 55 2.25 7.10 -4.89
C LEU A 55 3.49 7.52 -5.67
N LEU A 56 3.73 8.82 -5.72
CA LEU A 56 4.94 9.37 -6.32
C LEU A 56 6.15 9.05 -5.44
N THR A 57 7.24 9.79 -5.59
CA THR A 57 8.51 9.49 -4.94
C THR A 57 8.63 10.18 -3.58
N ALA A 58 9.72 9.88 -2.86
CA ALA A 58 10.21 10.67 -1.74
C ALA A 58 9.21 10.89 -0.59
N GLY A 59 8.47 9.85 -0.21
CA GLY A 59 7.58 9.86 0.95
C GLY A 59 6.12 10.12 0.64
N SER A 60 5.72 10.12 -0.64
CA SER A 60 4.30 10.11 -1.02
C SER A 60 3.57 8.95 -0.34
N ASN A 61 2.37 9.22 0.18
CA ASN A 61 1.63 8.27 1.00
C ASN A 61 0.14 8.20 0.65
N TYR A 62 -0.48 7.11 1.07
CA TYR A 62 -1.92 6.91 1.04
C TYR A 62 -2.38 6.43 2.41
N GLU A 63 -3.34 7.15 2.98
CA GLU A 63 -3.88 6.89 4.31
C GLU A 63 -5.32 6.37 4.22
N ILE A 64 -5.60 5.35 5.00
CA ILE A 64 -6.92 4.79 5.29
C ILE A 64 -7.19 5.09 6.76
N ASN A 65 -8.33 5.72 7.04
CA ASN A 65 -8.78 6.07 8.38
C ASN A 65 -10.32 5.98 8.44
N LEU A 66 -10.91 6.41 9.56
CA LEU A 66 -12.34 6.30 9.81
C LEU A 66 -13.23 7.14 8.86
N THR A 67 -12.64 8.10 8.13
CA THR A 67 -13.38 8.93 7.16
C THR A 67 -13.38 8.34 5.74
N ASN A 68 -12.46 7.43 5.44
CA ASN A 68 -12.34 6.73 4.16
C ASN A 68 -12.07 5.22 4.35
N PRO A 69 -12.94 4.49 5.07
CA PRO A 69 -12.63 3.14 5.50
C PRO A 69 -12.46 2.19 4.31
N TRP A 70 -11.45 1.32 4.40
CA TRP A 70 -11.25 0.22 3.45
C TRP A 70 -10.78 -1.04 4.16
N HIS A 71 -11.58 -2.10 4.05
CA HIS A 71 -11.31 -3.40 4.68
C HIS A 71 -10.82 -4.45 3.71
N GLY A 72 -10.85 -4.18 2.41
CA GLY A 72 -10.36 -5.08 1.37
C GLY A 72 -8.83 -5.16 1.33
N SER A 73 -8.32 -5.95 0.38
CA SER A 73 -6.89 -5.99 0.08
C SER A 73 -6.46 -4.80 -0.78
N ILE A 74 -5.17 -4.49 -0.76
CA ILE A 74 -4.51 -3.55 -1.66
C ILE A 74 -3.35 -4.27 -2.33
N HIS A 75 -3.27 -4.11 -3.65
CA HIS A 75 -2.14 -4.52 -4.45
C HIS A 75 -1.37 -3.29 -4.91
N ALA A 76 -0.07 -3.45 -5.09
CA ALA A 76 0.81 -2.42 -5.61
C ALA A 76 1.69 -2.96 -6.73
N VAL A 77 2.07 -2.08 -7.66
CA VAL A 77 3.09 -2.36 -8.67
C VAL A 77 3.97 -1.14 -8.82
N SER A 78 5.28 -1.36 -8.96
CA SER A 78 6.21 -0.27 -9.25
C SER A 78 6.31 -0.03 -10.75
N LYS A 79 6.49 1.22 -11.15
CA LYS A 79 6.74 1.58 -12.55
C LYS A 79 8.04 0.97 -13.07
N ALA A 80 9.07 0.96 -12.23
CA ALA A 80 10.38 0.41 -12.54
C ALA A 80 11.06 -0.08 -11.26
N GLY A 81 11.97 -1.04 -11.40
CA GLY A 81 12.68 -1.62 -10.27
C GLY A 81 11.77 -2.40 -9.31
N THR A 82 12.29 -2.62 -8.10
CA THR A 82 11.64 -3.39 -7.03
C THR A 82 11.78 -2.66 -5.69
N PRO A 83 11.23 -1.44 -5.54
CA PRO A 83 11.35 -0.67 -4.32
C PRO A 83 10.58 -1.33 -3.17
N ASN A 84 10.91 -0.94 -1.95
CA ASN A 84 10.15 -1.30 -0.77
C ASN A 84 9.02 -0.29 -0.51
N LEU A 85 7.82 -0.80 -0.24
CA LEU A 85 6.72 -0.01 0.29
C LEU A 85 6.67 -0.20 1.81
N LEU A 86 6.54 0.91 2.55
CA LEU A 86 6.43 0.89 4.01
C LEU A 86 4.95 0.94 4.39
N ILE A 87 4.53 0.15 5.35
CA ILE A 87 3.12 0.03 5.72
C ILE A 87 2.98 -0.02 7.23
N GLN A 88 2.09 0.83 7.75
CA GLN A 88 1.66 0.79 9.14
C GLN A 88 0.16 0.51 9.21
N GLU A 89 -0.29 -0.47 9.99
CA GLU A 89 -1.71 -0.87 10.09
C GLU A 89 -2.15 -1.03 11.56
N TRP A 90 -3.39 -0.61 11.87
CA TRP A 90 -4.09 -0.86 13.13
C TRP A 90 -5.48 -1.44 12.89
#